data_AF-A0A924AZE1-F1
#
_entry.id   AF-A0A924AZE1-F1
#
_cell.length_a   1.000
_cell.length_b   1.000
_cell.length_c   1.000
_cell.angle_alpha   90.00
_cell.angle_beta   90.00
_cell.angle_gamma   90.00
#
_symmetry.space_group_name_H-M   'P 1'
#
loop_
_entity.id
_entity.type
_entity.pdbx_description
1 polymer ?
#
loop_
_entity_poly.entity_id
_entity_poly.type
_entity_poly.pdbx_seq_one_letter_code
_entity_poly.pdbx_strand_id
1 'polypeptide(L)'
;DVNSKMLGWRVMGPGIVTRGIGDKSMVGYETIDFLEGQVAMRRPERFGAYTLEDLPPIPGDHRARASYKAAQYAPGDYEAIISQRPVAVHAMEHPTKFDAGVFLFRKMLRDAVRGANPAANPDNFAEWLRSVGGAPNSYCSGNVFEIPEGASVEQEIANRRHVSRQIVAILTESEALKGDGRSAFVREKFDDLERSVRNPLPQ
;
A
#
# COMPACT_ATOMS: atom_id res chain seq x y z
N ASP A 1 -20.96 -13.92 6.42
CA ASP A 1 -20.31 -14.06 7.74
C ASP A 1 -20.60 -12.77 8.50
N VAL A 2 -21.25 -12.84 9.67
CA VAL A 2 -21.83 -11.68 10.37
C VAL A 2 -20.96 -11.15 11.51
N ASN A 3 -19.79 -11.76 11.74
CA ASN A 3 -18.94 -11.44 12.90
C ASN A 3 -17.77 -10.49 12.58
N SER A 4 -17.60 -10.10 11.31
CA SER A 4 -16.56 -9.15 10.89
C SER A 4 -17.17 -7.77 10.73
N LYS A 5 -16.62 -6.78 11.45
CA LYS A 5 -16.93 -5.36 11.21
C LYS A 5 -15.86 -4.73 10.33
N MET A 6 -16.29 -4.00 9.31
CA MET A 6 -15.39 -3.20 8.48
C MET A 6 -15.11 -1.88 9.18
N LEU A 7 -13.84 -1.56 9.39
CA LEU A 7 -13.39 -0.21 9.72
C LEU A 7 -12.59 0.31 8.53
N GLY A 8 -13.18 1.25 7.80
CA GLY A 8 -12.50 2.03 6.78
C GLY A 8 -12.02 3.34 7.37
N TRP A 9 -10.74 3.67 7.21
CA TRP A 9 -10.26 5.03 7.37
C TRP A 9 -10.06 5.66 6.00
N ARG A 10 -10.45 6.92 5.85
CA ARG A 10 -10.21 7.69 4.63
C ARG A 10 -9.46 8.95 5.00
N VAL A 11 -8.21 9.05 4.55
CA VAL A 11 -7.44 10.28 4.68
C VAL A 11 -7.65 11.09 3.40
N MET A 12 -8.17 12.31 3.58
CA MET A 12 -8.43 13.28 2.52
C MET A 12 -7.50 14.47 2.69
N GLY A 13 -6.90 14.94 1.60
CA GLY A 13 -6.08 16.14 1.62
C GLY A 13 -5.47 16.45 0.26
N PRO A 14 -5.08 17.71 -0.01
CA PRO A 14 -4.53 18.14 -1.31
C PRO A 14 -3.30 17.32 -1.75
N GLY A 15 -2.48 16.87 -0.79
CA GLY A 15 -1.29 16.02 -1.05
C GLY A 15 -1.55 14.52 -1.03
N ILE A 16 -2.77 14.08 -0.69
CA ILE A 16 -3.12 12.65 -0.54
C ILE A 16 -4.02 12.19 -1.68
N VAL A 17 -4.96 13.04 -2.11
CA VAL A 17 -5.86 12.80 -3.25
C VAL A 17 -5.35 13.59 -4.45
N THR A 18 -4.13 13.26 -4.89
CA THR A 18 -3.44 14.00 -5.97
C THR A 18 -4.20 14.00 -7.29
N ARG A 19 -5.05 13.00 -7.52
CA ARG A 19 -5.91 12.88 -8.70
C ARG A 19 -7.30 13.51 -8.54
N GLY A 20 -7.64 14.07 -7.39
CA GLY A 20 -8.96 14.66 -7.12
C GLY A 20 -10.14 13.67 -7.15
N ILE A 21 -9.88 12.36 -7.20
CA ILE A 21 -10.91 11.32 -7.37
C ILE A 21 -11.73 11.03 -6.10
N GLY A 22 -11.35 11.61 -4.96
CA GLY A 22 -12.00 11.32 -3.69
C GLY A 22 -13.23 12.18 -3.45
N ASP A 23 -14.34 11.56 -3.05
CA ASP A 23 -15.58 12.25 -2.72
C ASP A 23 -15.80 12.28 -1.20
N LYS A 24 -15.57 13.44 -0.58
CA LYS A 24 -15.75 13.60 0.87
C LYS A 24 -17.22 13.41 1.30
N SER A 25 -18.19 13.68 0.43
CA SER A 25 -19.60 13.50 0.76
C SER A 25 -19.99 12.04 0.97
N MET A 26 -19.21 11.12 0.40
CA MET A 26 -19.37 9.66 0.52
C MET A 26 -18.64 9.06 1.73
N VAL A 27 -17.91 9.86 2.51
CA VAL A 27 -17.19 9.41 3.71
C VAL A 27 -18.00 9.71 4.96
N GLY A 28 -18.33 8.66 5.72
CA GLY A 28 -19.20 8.76 6.87
C GLY A 28 -19.25 7.49 7.70
N TYR A 29 -20.20 7.42 8.62
CA TYR A 29 -20.44 6.20 9.39
C TYR A 29 -20.88 5.10 8.42
N GLU A 30 -20.11 4.00 8.37
CA GLU A 30 -20.33 2.84 7.50
C GLU A 30 -20.26 3.14 5.97
N THR A 31 -19.63 4.24 5.54
CA THR A 31 -19.46 4.59 4.11
C THR A 31 -18.10 5.22 3.77
N ILE A 32 -17.58 4.93 2.57
CA ILE A 32 -16.32 5.45 2.00
C ILE A 32 -16.41 5.59 0.47
N ASP A 33 -15.61 6.48 -0.12
CA ASP A 33 -15.66 6.94 -1.52
C ASP A 33 -15.04 5.99 -2.57
N PHE A 34 -14.33 4.93 -2.17
CA PHE A 34 -13.63 4.03 -3.10
C PHE A 34 -14.42 2.79 -3.50
N LEU A 35 -15.51 2.99 -4.25
CA LEU A 35 -16.41 1.88 -4.58
C LEU A 35 -15.86 0.95 -5.66
N GLU A 36 -15.07 1.44 -6.61
CA GLU A 36 -14.62 0.64 -7.76
C GLU A 36 -13.41 -0.26 -7.43
N GLY A 37 -13.59 -1.57 -7.53
CA GLY A 37 -12.54 -2.59 -7.38
C GLY A 37 -11.98 -2.81 -5.96
N GLN A 38 -12.15 -1.85 -5.03
CA GLN A 38 -11.80 -2.01 -3.61
C GLN A 38 -12.96 -2.61 -2.80
N VAL A 39 -14.20 -2.15 -3.01
CA VAL A 39 -15.38 -2.75 -2.35
C VAL A 39 -16.39 -3.37 -3.34
N ALA A 40 -16.36 -2.98 -4.61
CA ALA A 40 -17.15 -3.60 -5.68
C ALA A 40 -16.30 -4.47 -6.63
N MET A 41 -16.94 -5.00 -7.68
CA MET A 41 -16.32 -5.86 -8.68
C MET A 41 -15.11 -5.20 -9.36
N ARG A 42 -13.99 -5.92 -9.44
CA ARG A 42 -12.83 -5.46 -10.22
C ARG A 42 -13.07 -5.62 -11.71
N ARG A 43 -12.77 -4.57 -12.49
CA ARG A 43 -12.85 -4.58 -13.96
C ARG A 43 -14.22 -5.10 -14.44
N PRO A 44 -15.32 -4.47 -13.99
CA PRO A 44 -16.67 -4.97 -14.22
C PRO A 44 -17.05 -5.01 -15.71
N GLU A 45 -16.35 -4.21 -16.54
CA GLU A 45 -16.52 -4.18 -17.99
C GLU A 45 -16.20 -5.51 -18.68
N ARG A 46 -15.40 -6.36 -18.04
CA ARG A 46 -15.06 -7.70 -18.57
C ARG A 46 -16.23 -8.68 -18.54
N PHE A 47 -17.30 -8.35 -17.82
CA PHE A 47 -18.46 -9.22 -17.63
C PHE A 47 -19.69 -8.76 -18.44
N GLY A 48 -19.56 -7.69 -19.22
CA GLY A 48 -20.56 -7.22 -20.19
C GLY A 48 -21.81 -6.57 -19.58
N ALA A 49 -21.99 -6.58 -18.26
CA ALA A 49 -23.14 -5.99 -17.57
C ALA A 49 -22.90 -4.54 -17.10
N TYR A 50 -21.65 -4.07 -17.17
CA TYR A 50 -21.19 -2.78 -16.68
C TYR A 50 -20.17 -2.21 -17.67
N THR A 51 -20.05 -0.89 -17.72
CA THR A 51 -19.01 -0.13 -18.42
C THR A 51 -17.91 0.28 -17.43
N LEU A 52 -16.90 1.03 -17.89
CA LEU A 52 -15.86 1.57 -17.00
C LEU A 52 -16.41 2.68 -16.10
N GLU A 53 -17.51 3.30 -16.51
CA GLU A 53 -18.16 4.41 -15.81
C GLU A 53 -19.21 3.95 -14.80
N ASP A 54 -19.60 2.66 -14.85
CA ASP A 54 -20.62 2.11 -13.97
C ASP A 54 -20.03 1.71 -12.61
N LEU A 55 -20.81 1.95 -11.55
CA LEU A 55 -20.51 1.49 -10.19
C LEU A 55 -21.30 0.20 -9.91
N PRO A 56 -20.67 -0.98 -9.94
CA PRO A 56 -21.36 -2.23 -9.64
C PRO A 56 -21.85 -2.20 -8.19
N PRO A 57 -22.99 -2.86 -7.89
CA PRO A 57 -23.47 -2.95 -6.52
C PRO A 57 -22.43 -3.66 -5.63
N ILE A 58 -22.21 -3.11 -4.45
CA ILE A 58 -21.34 -3.72 -3.43
C ILE A 58 -22.08 -4.92 -2.85
N PRO A 59 -21.54 -6.14 -2.95
CA PRO A 59 -22.20 -7.30 -2.36
C PRO A 59 -22.12 -7.22 -0.84
N GLY A 60 -23.24 -7.38 -0.13
CA GLY A 60 -23.27 -7.41 1.34
C GLY A 60 -22.64 -8.66 1.96
N ASP A 61 -22.38 -9.70 1.15
CA ASP A 61 -21.63 -10.91 1.53
C ASP A 61 -20.84 -11.42 0.31
N HIS A 62 -19.65 -11.99 0.52
CA HIS A 62 -18.81 -12.58 -0.53
C HIS A 62 -19.47 -13.75 -1.29
N ARG A 63 -20.62 -14.22 -0.82
CA ARG A 63 -21.45 -15.25 -1.48
C ARG A 63 -22.69 -14.68 -2.17
N ALA A 64 -22.95 -13.38 -2.06
CA ALA A 64 -24.17 -12.74 -2.57
C ALA A 64 -24.16 -12.49 -4.09
N ARG A 65 -23.12 -12.94 -4.82
CA ARG A 65 -23.10 -12.89 -6.28
C ARG A 65 -24.01 -13.96 -6.88
N ALA A 66 -24.40 -13.77 -8.15
CA ALA A 66 -25.23 -14.72 -8.90
C ALA A 66 -24.71 -16.17 -8.85
N SER A 67 -23.39 -16.37 -8.71
CA SER A 67 -22.81 -17.65 -8.31
C SER A 67 -21.44 -17.47 -7.63
N TYR A 68 -21.01 -18.45 -6.84
CA TYR A 68 -19.68 -18.45 -6.22
C TYR A 68 -18.53 -18.33 -7.25
N LYS A 69 -18.71 -18.88 -8.45
CA LYS A 69 -17.73 -18.77 -9.54
C LYS A 69 -17.52 -17.31 -9.97
N ALA A 70 -18.55 -16.48 -9.94
CA ALA A 70 -18.45 -15.05 -10.23
C ALA A 70 -17.67 -14.27 -9.16
N ALA A 71 -17.66 -14.74 -7.91
CA ALA A 71 -16.84 -14.17 -6.84
C ALA A 71 -15.35 -14.47 -7.04
N GLN A 72 -15.02 -15.60 -7.67
CA GLN A 72 -13.63 -16.00 -7.93
C GLN A 72 -13.01 -15.28 -9.13
N TYR A 73 -13.79 -14.92 -10.14
CA TYR A 73 -13.27 -14.29 -11.36
C TYR A 73 -12.94 -12.80 -11.21
N ALA A 74 -13.71 -12.07 -10.40
CA ALA A 74 -13.48 -10.65 -10.16
C ALA A 74 -13.85 -10.23 -8.74
N PRO A 75 -13.20 -10.81 -7.72
CA PRO A 75 -13.38 -10.35 -6.36
C PRO A 75 -12.92 -8.89 -6.24
N GLY A 76 -13.72 -8.07 -5.56
CA GLY A 76 -13.22 -6.82 -4.99
C GLY A 76 -12.30 -7.12 -3.79
N ASP A 77 -11.52 -6.15 -3.33
CA ASP A 77 -10.67 -6.35 -2.14
C ASP A 77 -11.51 -6.72 -0.91
N TYR A 78 -12.67 -6.10 -0.71
CA TYR A 78 -13.61 -6.48 0.35
C TYR A 78 -13.94 -7.97 0.32
N GLU A 79 -14.44 -8.46 -0.81
CA GLU A 79 -14.85 -9.85 -1.00
C GLU A 79 -13.70 -10.83 -0.78
N ALA A 80 -12.50 -10.49 -1.29
CA ALA A 80 -11.30 -11.27 -1.06
C ALA A 80 -10.90 -11.32 0.43
N ILE A 81 -10.98 -10.19 1.14
CA ILE A 81 -10.62 -10.10 2.56
C ILE A 81 -11.60 -10.87 3.43
N ILE A 82 -12.92 -10.64 3.28
CA ILE A 82 -13.92 -11.31 4.14
C ILE A 82 -14.04 -12.82 3.86
N SER A 83 -13.58 -13.29 2.71
CA SER A 83 -13.53 -14.73 2.40
C SER A 83 -12.47 -15.48 3.23
N GLN A 84 -11.54 -14.77 3.87
CA GLN A 84 -10.41 -15.36 4.62
C GLN A 84 -10.77 -15.88 6.03
N ARG A 85 -12.07 -15.91 6.38
CA ARG A 85 -12.69 -16.33 7.67
C ARG A 85 -12.80 -15.17 8.70
N PRO A 86 -13.63 -15.31 9.77
CA PRO A 86 -13.83 -14.23 10.74
C PRO A 86 -12.57 -13.86 11.53
N VAL A 87 -11.67 -14.82 11.75
CA VAL A 87 -10.36 -14.64 12.39
C VAL A 87 -9.32 -15.38 11.56
N ALA A 88 -8.24 -14.69 11.19
CA ALA A 88 -7.14 -15.29 10.45
C ALA A 88 -6.49 -16.41 11.29
N VAL A 89 -6.56 -17.65 10.78
CA VAL A 89 -5.88 -18.80 11.39
C VAL A 89 -4.46 -18.85 10.83
N HIS A 90 -3.54 -18.14 11.47
CA HIS A 90 -2.15 -18.00 11.00
C HIS A 90 -1.44 -19.35 10.73
N ALA A 91 -1.83 -20.41 11.44
CA ALA A 91 -1.28 -21.76 11.24
C ALA A 91 -1.58 -22.37 9.87
N MET A 92 -2.55 -21.81 9.12
CA MET A 92 -2.92 -22.28 7.78
C MET A 92 -2.25 -21.49 6.65
N GLU A 93 -1.50 -20.43 6.99
CA GLU A 93 -0.82 -19.60 6.01
C GLU A 93 0.54 -20.18 5.65
N HIS A 94 0.88 -20.11 4.36
CA HIS A 94 2.15 -20.61 3.81
C HIS A 94 2.93 -19.43 3.22
N PRO A 95 3.67 -18.67 4.04
CA PRO A 95 4.32 -17.44 3.59
C PRO A 95 5.45 -17.71 2.59
N THR A 96 5.60 -16.79 1.65
CA THR A 96 6.71 -16.73 0.70
C THR A 96 7.66 -15.59 1.07
N LYS A 97 8.77 -15.45 0.34
CA LYS A 97 9.71 -14.34 0.53
C LYS A 97 9.07 -12.96 0.36
N PHE A 98 7.98 -12.87 -0.42
CA PHE A 98 7.27 -11.62 -0.66
C PHE A 98 6.40 -11.19 0.53
N ASP A 99 6.10 -12.11 1.45
CA ASP A 99 5.27 -11.85 2.64
C ASP A 99 6.07 -11.33 3.84
N ALA A 100 7.38 -11.11 3.68
CA ALA A 100 8.27 -10.68 4.76
C ALA A 100 7.76 -9.40 5.45
N GLY A 101 7.28 -8.41 4.70
CA GLY A 101 6.75 -7.16 5.26
C GLY A 101 5.51 -7.39 6.14
N VAL A 102 4.57 -8.23 5.70
CA VAL A 102 3.35 -8.55 6.46
C VAL A 102 3.71 -9.27 7.76
N PHE A 103 4.67 -10.19 7.73
CA PHE A 103 5.11 -10.91 8.93
C PHE A 103 5.90 -10.03 9.90
N LEU A 104 6.72 -9.09 9.41
CA LEU A 104 7.35 -8.07 10.24
C LEU A 104 6.30 -7.19 10.92
N PHE A 105 5.29 -6.74 10.19
CA PHE A 105 4.19 -5.96 10.76
C PHE A 105 3.44 -6.73 11.84
N ARG A 106 3.13 -8.01 11.61
CA ARG A 106 2.51 -8.88 12.62
C ARG A 106 3.35 -9.02 13.87
N LYS A 107 4.68 -9.14 13.73
CA LYS A 107 5.60 -9.17 14.86
C LYS A 107 5.53 -7.85 15.64
N MET A 108 5.64 -6.71 14.97
CA MET A 108 5.57 -5.39 15.61
C MET A 108 4.25 -5.20 16.38
N LEU A 109 3.11 -5.57 15.77
CA LEU A 109 1.80 -5.51 16.41
C LEU A 109 1.72 -6.43 17.64
N ARG A 110 2.23 -7.66 17.51
CA ARG A 110 2.27 -8.62 18.63
C ARG A 110 3.14 -8.11 19.78
N ASP A 111 4.29 -7.53 19.47
CA ASP A 111 5.21 -6.98 20.46
C ASP A 111 4.59 -5.77 21.17
N ALA A 112 3.85 -4.93 20.45
CA ALA A 112 3.07 -3.83 21.02
C ALA A 112 1.97 -4.33 21.96
N VAL A 113 1.13 -5.26 21.51
CA VAL A 113 0.01 -5.81 22.30
C VAL A 113 0.49 -6.56 23.54
N ARG A 114 1.64 -7.25 23.45
CA ARG A 114 2.23 -7.96 24.60
C ARG A 114 3.02 -7.05 25.54
N GLY A 115 3.20 -5.77 25.21
CA GLY A 115 4.03 -4.84 25.98
C GLY A 115 5.54 -5.11 25.86
N ALA A 116 5.97 -5.97 24.92
CA ALA A 116 7.39 -6.21 24.64
C ALA A 116 8.05 -5.02 23.92
N ASN A 117 7.26 -4.11 23.36
CA ASN A 117 7.69 -2.81 22.87
C ASN A 117 6.97 -1.69 23.64
N PRO A 118 7.50 -1.21 24.78
CA PRO A 118 6.90 -0.13 25.56
C PRO A 118 6.73 1.17 24.77
N ALA A 119 7.54 1.37 23.72
CA ALA A 119 7.44 2.54 22.86
C ALA A 119 6.18 2.52 21.98
N ALA A 120 5.64 1.34 21.68
CA ALA A 120 4.46 1.15 20.81
C ALA A 120 3.14 1.21 21.59
N ASN A 121 3.00 2.19 22.48
CA ASN A 121 1.76 2.48 23.18
C ASN A 121 1.01 3.66 22.52
N PRO A 122 -0.32 3.81 22.76
CA PRO A 122 -1.11 4.86 22.16
C PRO A 122 -0.63 6.29 22.45
N ASP A 123 -0.13 6.54 23.66
CA ASP A 123 0.33 7.88 24.08
C ASP A 123 1.58 8.29 23.29
N ASN A 124 2.56 7.40 23.21
CA ASN A 124 3.78 7.62 22.43
C ASN A 124 3.48 7.78 20.92
N PHE A 125 2.52 7.01 20.39
CA PHE A 125 2.10 7.18 19.00
C PHE A 125 1.47 8.57 18.78
N ALA A 126 0.61 9.01 19.69
CA ALA A 126 -0.01 10.32 19.63
C ALA A 126 1.03 11.45 19.74
N GLU A 127 2.01 11.32 20.64
CA GLU A 127 3.12 12.26 20.78
C GLU A 127 3.98 12.32 19.51
N TRP A 128 4.36 11.16 18.96
CA TRP A 128 5.10 11.09 17.70
C TRP A 128 4.32 11.72 16.55
N LEU A 129 3.03 11.41 16.41
CA LEU A 129 2.20 11.97 15.34
C LEU A 129 2.07 13.50 15.46
N ARG A 130 1.97 14.03 16.68
CA ARG A 130 1.98 15.48 16.94
C ARG A 130 3.34 16.11 16.61
N SER A 131 4.45 15.45 16.95
CA SER A 131 5.79 15.97 16.68
C SER A 131 6.10 16.08 15.18
N VAL A 132 5.44 15.25 14.36
CA VAL A 132 5.49 15.35 12.89
C VAL A 132 4.36 16.21 12.29
N GLY A 133 3.56 16.90 13.12
CA GLY A 133 2.48 17.77 12.65
C GLY A 133 1.33 17.03 11.98
N GLY A 134 1.11 15.76 12.34
CA GLY A 134 0.07 14.93 11.73
C GLY A 134 0.38 14.44 10.31
N ALA A 135 1.59 14.72 9.80
CA ALA A 135 2.00 14.41 8.43
C ALA A 135 3.35 13.67 8.42
N PRO A 136 3.38 12.38 8.83
CA PRO A 136 4.60 11.58 8.73
C PRO A 136 5.04 11.43 7.27
N ASN A 137 6.34 11.29 7.06
CA ASN A 137 6.87 11.02 5.73
C ASN A 137 6.38 9.66 5.23
N SER A 138 5.95 9.61 3.97
CA SER A 138 5.59 8.35 3.32
C SER A 138 6.81 7.76 2.60
N TYR A 139 6.92 6.44 2.69
CA TYR A 139 7.85 5.61 1.92
C TYR A 139 7.21 5.10 0.61
N CYS A 140 5.91 5.34 0.41
CA CYS A 140 5.25 5.01 -0.84
C CYS A 140 5.74 5.96 -1.94
N SER A 141 6.25 5.38 -3.01
CA SER A 141 6.69 6.13 -4.18
C SER A 141 6.18 5.46 -5.46
N GLY A 142 5.94 6.27 -6.50
CA GLY A 142 5.55 5.82 -7.84
C GLY A 142 6.55 6.26 -8.90
N ASN A 143 7.81 6.45 -8.51
CA ASN A 143 8.86 6.93 -9.40
C ASN A 143 9.27 5.83 -10.39
N VAL A 144 9.61 6.24 -11.61
CA VAL A 144 10.11 5.37 -12.66
C VAL A 144 11.56 5.76 -12.92
N PHE A 145 12.46 4.77 -12.90
CA PHE A 145 13.86 4.93 -13.22
C PHE A 145 14.14 4.22 -14.55
N GLU A 146 14.89 4.86 -15.44
CA GLU A 146 15.48 4.22 -16.60
C GLU A 146 16.85 3.64 -16.20
N ILE A 147 16.88 2.33 -16.05
CA ILE A 147 18.06 1.57 -15.67
C ILE A 147 18.49 0.77 -16.90
N PRO A 148 19.78 0.79 -17.31
CA PRO A 148 20.26 -0.04 -18.40
C PRO A 148 20.07 -1.54 -18.08
N GLU A 149 19.66 -2.31 -19.09
CA GLU A 149 19.56 -3.75 -18.98
C GLU A 149 20.95 -4.36 -18.72
N GLY A 150 21.04 -5.27 -17.76
CA GLY A 150 22.27 -5.98 -17.47
C GLY A 150 22.71 -6.86 -18.64
N ALA A 151 24.03 -6.90 -18.91
CA ALA A 151 24.60 -7.77 -19.94
C ALA A 151 24.41 -9.28 -19.68
N SER A 152 24.06 -9.65 -18.43
CA SER A 152 23.68 -10.99 -18.03
C SER A 152 22.57 -10.93 -16.97
N VAL A 153 21.93 -12.07 -16.70
CA VAL A 153 20.91 -12.20 -15.65
C VAL A 153 21.49 -11.85 -14.28
N GLU A 154 22.73 -12.25 -14.00
CA GLU A 154 23.43 -11.94 -12.75
C GLU A 154 23.67 -10.44 -12.59
N GLN A 155 24.09 -9.77 -13.67
CA GLN A 155 24.29 -8.32 -13.68
C GLN A 155 22.96 -7.58 -13.51
N GLU A 156 21.89 -8.05 -14.17
CA GLU A 156 20.55 -7.48 -14.05
C GLU A 156 20.02 -7.58 -12.61
N ILE A 157 20.19 -8.74 -11.98
CA ILE A 157 19.84 -8.93 -10.56
C ILE A 157 20.69 -8.02 -9.66
N ALA A 158 21.98 -7.88 -9.93
CA ALA A 158 22.87 -7.01 -9.16
C ALA A 158 22.47 -5.53 -9.29
N ASN A 159 22.21 -5.05 -10.51
CA ASN A 159 21.76 -3.69 -10.80
C ASN A 159 20.46 -3.36 -10.06
N ARG A 160 19.43 -4.21 -10.21
CA ARG A 160 18.14 -4.02 -9.54
C ARG A 160 18.26 -4.00 -8.03
N ARG A 161 19.09 -4.86 -7.45
CA ARG A 161 19.34 -4.89 -5.99
C ARG A 161 20.09 -3.65 -5.53
N HIS A 162 21.08 -3.18 -6.29
CA HIS A 162 21.81 -1.95 -5.98
C HIS A 162 20.85 -0.75 -5.94
N VAL A 163 20.12 -0.52 -7.03
CA VAL A 163 19.16 0.59 -7.14
C VAL A 163 18.10 0.52 -6.05
N SER A 164 17.49 -0.65 -5.82
CA SER A 164 16.46 -0.81 -4.79
C SER A 164 16.98 -0.47 -3.39
N ARG A 165 18.23 -0.85 -3.06
CA ARG A 165 18.84 -0.51 -1.76
C ARG A 165 19.15 0.97 -1.63
N GLN A 166 19.66 1.60 -2.69
CA GLN A 166 19.95 3.03 -2.70
C GLN A 166 18.67 3.86 -2.55
N ILE A 167 17.58 3.47 -3.21
CA ILE A 167 16.26 4.12 -3.03
C ILE A 167 15.84 4.10 -1.56
N VAL A 168 15.91 2.93 -0.90
CA VAL A 168 15.56 2.82 0.52
C VAL A 168 16.49 3.67 1.40
N ALA A 169 17.79 3.69 1.10
CA ALA A 169 18.76 4.50 1.84
C ALA A 169 18.47 6.00 1.73
N ILE A 170 18.25 6.50 0.51
CA ILE A 170 17.92 7.90 0.23
C ILE A 170 16.61 8.31 0.93
N LEU A 171 15.57 7.47 0.84
CA LEU A 171 14.30 7.75 1.52
C LEU A 171 14.46 7.78 3.04
N THR A 172 15.30 6.90 3.59
CA THR A 172 15.61 6.89 5.03
C THR A 172 16.41 8.12 5.47
N GLU A 173 17.39 8.56 4.67
CA GLU A 173 18.15 9.79 4.93
C GLU A 173 17.24 11.03 4.87
N SER A 174 16.24 11.00 3.99
CA SER A 174 15.26 12.07 3.85
C SER A 174 14.29 12.21 5.03
N GLU A 175 14.32 11.30 6.01
CA GLU A 175 13.32 11.23 7.08
C GLU A 175 13.34 12.46 8.00
N ALA A 176 14.50 13.09 8.16
CA ALA A 176 14.65 14.33 8.91
C ALA A 176 14.12 15.57 8.15
N LEU A 177 13.91 15.46 6.84
CA LEU A 177 13.44 16.54 5.98
C LEU A 177 11.92 16.50 5.84
N LYS A 178 11.31 17.64 5.51
CA LYS A 178 9.87 17.77 5.28
C LYS A 178 9.55 18.65 4.07
N GLY A 179 8.32 18.53 3.56
CA GLY A 179 7.77 19.42 2.53
C GLY A 179 8.63 19.52 1.27
N ASP A 180 8.80 20.74 0.77
CA ASP A 180 9.55 21.04 -0.46
C ASP A 180 11.04 20.69 -0.32
N GLY A 181 11.63 20.89 0.86
CA GLY A 181 13.03 20.54 1.13
C GLY A 181 13.29 19.04 1.00
N ARG A 182 12.39 18.20 1.54
CA ARG A 182 12.45 16.75 1.33
C ARG A 182 12.27 16.39 -0.14
N SER A 183 11.31 17.03 -0.80
CA SER A 183 10.99 16.76 -2.20
C SER A 183 12.16 17.08 -3.13
N ALA A 184 12.84 18.21 -2.91
CA ALA A 184 14.04 18.58 -3.64
C ALA A 184 15.18 17.59 -3.40
N PHE A 185 15.46 17.27 -2.13
CA PHE A 185 16.50 16.30 -1.76
C PHE A 185 16.28 14.93 -2.41
N VAL A 186 15.07 14.37 -2.30
CA VAL A 186 14.76 13.04 -2.86
C VAL A 186 14.89 13.04 -4.38
N ARG A 187 14.42 14.10 -5.07
CA ARG A 187 14.56 14.24 -6.52
C ARG A 187 16.03 14.28 -6.93
N GLU A 188 16.81 15.17 -6.33
CA GLU A 188 18.24 15.32 -6.63
C GLU A 188 18.99 13.99 -6.44
N LYS A 189 18.77 13.30 -5.31
CA LYS A 189 19.41 12.02 -5.03
C LYS A 189 18.96 10.89 -5.95
N PHE A 190 17.70 10.89 -6.38
CA PHE A 190 17.21 9.92 -7.35
C PHE A 190 17.78 10.19 -8.74
N ASP A 191 17.89 11.44 -9.16
CA ASP A 191 18.52 11.83 -10.43
C ASP A 191 20.03 11.50 -10.44
N ASP A 192 20.72 11.69 -9.31
CA ASP A 192 22.11 11.25 -9.12
C ASP A 192 22.24 9.72 -9.23
N LEU A 193 21.37 8.99 -8.52
CA LEU A 193 21.35 7.53 -8.56
C LEU A 193 21.11 7.02 -9.98
N GLU A 194 20.12 7.58 -10.68
CA GLU A 194 19.81 7.21 -12.05
C GLU A 194 20.99 7.49 -13.00
N ARG A 195 21.61 8.67 -12.90
CA ARG A 195 22.82 8.99 -13.68
C ARG A 195 23.98 8.04 -13.39
N SER A 196 24.17 7.65 -12.13
CA SER A 196 25.25 6.76 -11.71
C SER A 196 25.13 5.35 -12.30
N VAL A 197 23.90 4.89 -12.54
CA VAL A 197 23.67 3.57 -13.15
C VAL A 197 23.64 3.60 -14.67
N ARG A 198 23.32 4.75 -15.28
CA ARG A 198 23.42 4.95 -16.74
C ARG A 198 24.87 5.10 -17.22
N ASN A 199 25.66 5.88 -16.48
CA ASN A 199 27.07 6.14 -16.76
C ASN A 199 27.90 5.73 -15.54
N PRO A 200 28.23 4.44 -15.37
CA PRO A 200 29.06 4.02 -14.26
C PRO A 200 30.39 4.78 -14.32
N LEU A 201 30.76 5.42 -13.22
CA LEU A 201 32.06 6.09 -13.08
C LEU A 201 33.16 5.09 -13.45
N PRO A 202 34.19 5.50 -14.20
CA PRO A 202 35.32 4.63 -14.50
C PRO A 202 35.93 4.14 -13.18
N GLN A 203 36.11 2.82 -13.08
CA GLN A 203 36.76 2.16 -11.94
C GLN A 203 38.22 2.57 -11.79
#